data_AF-A0A2V5Q7P1-F1
#
_entry.id   AF-A0A2V5Q7P1-F1
#
_cell.length_a   1.000
_cell.length_b   1.000
_cell.length_c   1.000
_cell.angle_alpha   90.00
_cell.angle_beta   90.00
_cell.angle_gamma   90.00
#
_symmetry.space_group_name_H-M   'P 1'
#
loop_
_entity.id
_entity.type
_entity.pdbx_description
1 polymer ?
#
loop_
_entity_poly.entity_id
_entity_poly.type
_entity_poly.pdbx_seq_one_letter_code
_entity_poly.pdbx_strand_id
1 'polypeptide(L)'
;MSSELNRAERDVQEHSVALKKPLGLRDLVLTQILFVVGSTWVGAAAKLGQAHLFFWLLAILLFYIPQAAVVIYLSNRMPLEGGIYQWAKLGFNEFAGFIVAWNLWLLSITVIALGGMFTTTNISYAIGSSAAWMPNSKWCVSLISAALVIGLGWACVRGLSLGKWVHNVGAFAMLVVYSSLILLPLVGLARGELKSYQPLQLALPTMSIF
;
A
#
# COMPACT_ATOMS: atom_id res chain seq x y z
N MET A 1 16.72 -28.65 -6.66
CA MET A 1 15.85 -27.96 -5.68
C MET A 1 16.48 -27.77 -4.30
N SER A 2 16.63 -28.75 -3.40
CA SER A 2 17.17 -28.48 -2.05
C SER A 2 18.63 -28.00 -2.03
N SER A 3 19.51 -28.53 -2.88
CA SER A 3 20.91 -28.08 -2.96
C SER A 3 21.06 -26.70 -3.58
N GLU A 4 20.26 -26.36 -4.58
CA GLU A 4 20.24 -25.04 -5.23
C GLU A 4 19.70 -23.97 -4.28
N LEU A 5 18.65 -24.30 -3.52
CA LEU A 5 18.09 -23.41 -2.51
C LEU A 5 19.11 -23.13 -1.41
N ASN A 6 19.77 -24.18 -0.89
CA ASN A 6 20.81 -24.05 0.12
C ASN A 6 22.05 -23.25 -0.37
N ARG A 7 22.29 -23.23 -1.69
CA ARG A 7 23.38 -22.44 -2.31
C ARG A 7 22.96 -20.97 -2.44
N ALA A 8 21.77 -20.72 -3.00
CA ALA A 8 21.23 -19.37 -3.13
C ALA A 8 21.02 -18.69 -1.76
N GLU A 9 20.56 -19.42 -0.75
CA GLU A 9 20.46 -18.93 0.62
C GLU A 9 21.82 -18.53 1.19
N ARG A 10 22.87 -19.33 0.95
CA ARG A 10 24.23 -19.03 1.39
C ARG A 10 24.79 -17.78 0.72
N ASP A 11 24.68 -17.69 -0.60
CA ASP A 11 25.18 -16.56 -1.38
C ASP A 11 24.51 -15.24 -0.93
N VAL A 12 23.18 -15.29 -0.74
CA VAL A 12 22.41 -14.16 -0.19
C VAL A 12 22.91 -13.82 1.21
N GLN A 13 22.98 -14.80 2.12
CA GLN A 13 23.33 -14.56 3.51
C GLN A 13 24.74 -13.97 3.66
N GLU A 14 25.69 -14.41 2.84
CA GLU A 14 27.05 -13.85 2.80
C GLU A 14 27.05 -12.37 2.37
N HIS A 15 26.22 -11.99 1.39
CA HIS A 15 26.08 -10.59 0.97
C HIS A 15 25.29 -9.75 2.00
N SER A 16 24.27 -10.33 2.66
CA SER A 16 23.45 -9.66 3.66
C SER A 16 24.19 -9.36 4.97
N VAL A 17 25.22 -10.14 5.32
CA VAL A 17 25.99 -9.95 6.57
C VAL A 17 26.66 -8.57 6.61
N ALA A 18 27.05 -8.03 5.47
CA ALA A 18 27.63 -6.69 5.36
C ALA A 18 26.58 -5.56 5.47
N LEU A 19 25.29 -5.87 5.29
CA LEU A 19 24.21 -4.88 5.28
C LEU A 19 23.61 -4.70 6.69
N LYS A 20 23.58 -3.45 7.16
CA LYS A 20 22.82 -3.11 8.36
C LYS A 20 21.34 -3.42 8.10
N LYS A 21 20.65 -4.05 9.05
CA LYS A 21 19.20 -4.33 9.02
C LYS A 21 18.43 -3.26 9.82
N PRO A 22 18.13 -2.07 9.25
CA PRO A 22 17.53 -0.97 10.00
C PRO A 22 16.03 -1.14 10.25
N LEU A 23 15.35 -2.05 9.55
CA LEU A 23 13.91 -2.27 9.62
C LEU A 23 13.60 -3.34 10.69
N GLY A 24 12.89 -2.95 11.74
CA GLY A 24 12.34 -3.86 12.74
C GLY A 24 10.88 -4.21 12.45
N LEU A 25 10.32 -5.13 13.25
CA LEU A 25 8.91 -5.57 13.12
C LEU A 25 7.92 -4.39 13.12
N ARG A 26 8.13 -3.41 14.00
CA ARG A 26 7.24 -2.24 14.09
C ARG A 26 7.24 -1.42 12.79
N ASP A 27 8.41 -1.22 12.19
CA ASP A 27 8.53 -0.47 10.93
C ASP A 27 7.84 -1.23 9.79
N LEU A 28 7.98 -2.56 9.75
CA LEU A 28 7.28 -3.41 8.79
C LEU A 28 5.77 -3.35 8.95
N VAL A 29 5.25 -3.40 10.18
CA VAL A 29 3.80 -3.27 10.45
C VAL A 29 3.29 -1.90 10.01
N LEU A 30 3.99 -0.81 10.35
CA LEU A 30 3.60 0.54 9.93
C LEU A 30 3.63 0.71 8.41
N THR A 31 4.61 0.11 7.75
CA THR A 31 4.70 0.09 6.29
C THR A 31 3.53 -0.69 5.71
N GLN A 32 3.19 -1.85 6.26
CA GLN A 32 2.03 -2.61 5.82
C GLN A 32 0.72 -1.83 5.96
N ILE A 33 0.54 -1.09 7.07
CA ILE A 33 -0.63 -0.23 7.28
C ILE A 33 -0.72 0.85 6.20
N LEU A 34 0.39 1.53 5.88
CA LEU A 34 0.44 2.53 4.81
C LEU A 34 0.00 1.97 3.46
N PHE A 35 0.45 0.76 3.12
CA PHE A 35 0.11 0.12 1.86
C PHE A 35 -1.33 -0.40 1.81
N VAL A 36 -1.88 -0.86 2.95
CA VAL A 36 -3.21 -1.49 3.00
C VAL A 36 -4.34 -0.48 3.18
N VAL A 37 -4.18 0.52 4.06
CA VAL A 37 -5.27 1.42 4.49
C VAL A 37 -5.51 2.56 3.47
N GLY A 38 -4.79 2.57 2.34
CA GLY A 38 -4.73 3.68 1.38
C GLY A 38 -6.07 4.36 1.05
N SER A 39 -6.05 5.69 0.96
CA SER A 39 -7.23 6.54 0.73
C SER A 39 -7.88 6.41 -0.65
N THR A 40 -7.22 5.74 -1.58
CA THR A 40 -7.70 5.56 -2.96
C THR A 40 -9.01 4.77 -3.04
N TRP A 41 -9.29 3.90 -2.07
CA TRP A 41 -10.47 3.03 -2.08
C TRP A 41 -11.68 3.62 -1.37
N VAL A 42 -11.51 4.70 -0.60
CA VAL A 42 -12.60 5.32 0.18
C VAL A 42 -13.74 5.78 -0.72
N GLY A 43 -13.42 6.39 -1.87
CA GLY A 43 -14.43 6.81 -2.84
C GLY A 43 -15.17 5.64 -3.50
N ALA A 44 -14.49 4.53 -3.75
CA ALA A 44 -15.12 3.31 -4.27
C ALA A 44 -16.04 2.68 -3.21
N ALA A 45 -15.60 2.63 -1.96
CA ALA A 45 -16.42 2.15 -0.84
C ALA A 45 -17.67 3.03 -0.65
N ALA A 46 -17.54 4.35 -0.75
CA ALA A 46 -18.66 5.28 -0.68
C ALA A 46 -19.70 5.03 -1.79
N LYS A 47 -19.25 4.75 -3.03
CA LYS A 47 -20.15 4.38 -4.14
C LYS A 47 -20.90 3.07 -3.92
N LEU A 48 -20.27 2.09 -3.26
CA LEU A 48 -20.89 0.81 -2.92
C LEU A 48 -21.93 0.92 -1.79
N GLY A 49 -22.00 2.05 -1.08
CA GLY A 49 -22.94 2.25 0.02
C GLY A 49 -22.75 1.18 1.11
N GLN A 50 -23.84 0.64 1.65
CA GLN A 50 -23.79 -0.38 2.71
C GLN A 50 -23.22 -1.74 2.26
N ALA A 51 -23.18 -2.02 0.95
CA ALA A 51 -22.67 -3.29 0.43
C ALA A 51 -21.13 -3.37 0.48
N HIS A 52 -20.41 -2.27 0.73
CA HIS A 52 -18.95 -2.28 0.78
C HIS A 52 -18.40 -3.27 1.82
N LEU A 53 -19.03 -3.37 3.00
CA LEU A 53 -18.59 -4.30 4.06
C LEU A 53 -18.63 -5.75 3.62
N PHE A 54 -19.69 -6.14 2.87
CA PHE A 54 -19.81 -7.49 2.34
C PHE A 54 -18.63 -7.82 1.43
N PHE A 55 -18.32 -6.93 0.47
CA PHE A 55 -17.20 -7.13 -0.44
C PHE A 55 -15.84 -7.11 0.26
N TRP A 56 -15.65 -6.27 1.27
CA TRP A 56 -14.42 -6.25 2.06
C TRP A 56 -14.22 -7.55 2.86
N LEU A 57 -15.26 -8.05 3.53
CA LEU A 57 -15.20 -9.33 4.24
C LEU A 57 -14.92 -10.50 3.29
N LEU A 58 -15.57 -10.50 2.13
CA LEU A 58 -15.33 -11.50 1.09
C LEU A 58 -13.90 -11.44 0.56
N ALA A 59 -13.37 -10.25 0.28
CA ALA A 59 -11.99 -10.04 -0.16
C ALA A 59 -10.99 -10.46 0.91
N ILE A 60 -11.25 -10.18 2.19
CA ILE A 60 -10.40 -10.63 3.30
C ILE A 60 -10.35 -12.16 3.32
N LEU A 61 -11.51 -12.82 3.25
CA LEU A 61 -11.62 -14.26 3.36
C LEU A 61 -11.01 -15.00 2.15
N LEU A 62 -11.31 -14.54 0.93
CA LEU A 62 -10.95 -15.26 -0.30
C LEU A 62 -9.62 -14.83 -0.92
N PHE A 63 -9.15 -13.61 -0.62
CA PHE A 63 -7.91 -13.10 -1.21
C PHE A 63 -6.85 -12.81 -0.15
N TYR A 64 -7.15 -11.97 0.84
CA TYR A 64 -6.13 -11.51 1.79
C TYR A 64 -5.58 -12.63 2.66
N ILE A 65 -6.45 -13.44 3.29
CA ILE A 65 -6.03 -14.54 4.16
C ILE A 65 -5.25 -15.61 3.39
N PRO A 66 -5.73 -16.13 2.23
CA PRO A 66 -4.97 -17.07 1.43
C PRO A 66 -3.63 -16.50 0.96
N GLN A 67 -3.60 -15.25 0.51
CA GLN A 67 -2.37 -14.57 0.09
C GLN A 67 -1.39 -14.43 1.25
N ALA A 68 -1.84 -14.01 2.44
CA ALA A 68 -1.00 -13.92 3.63
C ALA A 68 -0.42 -15.28 4.04
N ALA A 69 -1.23 -16.34 4.01
CA ALA A 69 -0.78 -17.70 4.30
C ALA A 69 0.34 -18.15 3.34
N VAL A 70 0.19 -17.90 2.04
CA VAL A 70 1.22 -18.20 1.03
C VAL A 70 2.50 -17.40 1.28
N VAL A 71 2.39 -16.09 1.56
CA VAL A 71 3.56 -15.25 1.85
C VAL A 71 4.30 -15.74 3.09
N ILE A 72 3.59 -16.08 4.17
CA ILE A 72 4.18 -16.61 5.40
C ILE A 72 4.88 -17.95 5.12
N TYR A 73 4.22 -18.85 4.41
CA TYR A 73 4.78 -20.16 4.07
C TYR A 73 6.07 -20.04 3.25
N LEU A 74 6.05 -19.24 2.18
CA LEU A 74 7.21 -19.06 1.29
C LEU A 74 8.34 -18.29 1.97
N SER A 75 8.02 -17.26 2.76
CA SER A 75 9.04 -16.51 3.51
C SER A 75 9.77 -17.36 4.54
N ASN A 76 9.09 -18.34 5.16
CA ASN A 76 9.72 -19.28 6.08
C ASN A 76 10.54 -20.35 5.34
N ARG A 77 10.10 -20.77 4.15
CA ARG A 77 10.72 -21.86 3.38
C ARG A 77 11.89 -21.40 2.51
N MET A 78 11.87 -20.15 2.06
CA MET A 78 12.83 -19.53 1.14
C MET A 78 13.08 -18.07 1.58
N PRO A 79 13.84 -17.83 2.67
CA PRO A 79 14.18 -16.50 3.19
C PRO A 79 15.22 -15.79 2.30
N LEU A 80 14.94 -15.71 1.00
CA LEU A 80 15.82 -15.20 -0.04
C LEU A 80 15.61 -13.70 -0.26
N GLU A 81 16.69 -12.98 -0.50
CA GLU A 81 16.65 -11.61 -0.99
C GLU A 81 16.09 -11.59 -2.42
N GLY A 82 14.98 -10.86 -2.62
CA GLY A 82 14.26 -10.77 -3.90
C GLY A 82 12.80 -11.23 -3.85
N GLY A 83 12.33 -11.77 -2.71
CA GLY A 83 10.90 -11.98 -2.43
C GLY A 83 10.17 -12.80 -3.48
N ILE A 84 9.02 -12.29 -3.96
CA ILE A 84 8.14 -13.02 -4.87
C ILE A 84 8.79 -13.39 -6.22
N TYR A 85 9.78 -12.61 -6.68
CA TYR A 85 10.54 -12.92 -7.90
C TYR A 85 11.31 -14.24 -7.72
N GLN A 86 12.07 -14.37 -6.62
CA GLN A 86 12.85 -15.57 -6.34
C GLN A 86 11.96 -16.77 -6.10
N TRP A 87 10.84 -16.59 -5.38
CA TRP A 87 9.88 -17.66 -5.15
C TRP A 87 9.30 -18.20 -6.45
N ALA A 88 8.95 -17.32 -7.40
CA ALA A 88 8.44 -17.74 -8.70
C ALA A 88 9.53 -18.39 -9.57
N LYS A 89 10.75 -17.85 -9.54
CA LYS A 89 11.89 -18.41 -10.27
C LYS A 89 12.19 -19.85 -9.84
N LEU A 90 12.26 -20.08 -8.53
CA LEU A 90 12.58 -21.39 -7.96
C LEU A 90 11.40 -22.37 -7.98
N GLY A 91 10.17 -21.87 -7.83
CA GLY A 91 8.97 -22.69 -7.81
C GLY A 91 8.50 -23.14 -9.20
N PHE A 92 8.75 -22.34 -10.24
CA PHE A 92 8.31 -22.62 -11.60
C PHE A 92 9.49 -22.71 -12.58
N ASN A 93 10.07 -21.58 -12.97
CA ASN A 93 11.23 -21.46 -13.85
C ASN A 93 11.67 -19.99 -13.98
N GLU A 94 12.77 -19.74 -14.69
CA GLU A 94 13.31 -18.39 -14.90
C GLU A 94 12.33 -17.44 -15.60
N PHE A 95 11.54 -17.93 -16.54
CA PHE A 95 10.56 -17.13 -17.27
C PHE A 95 9.43 -16.64 -16.36
N ALA A 96 8.89 -17.52 -15.51
CA ALA A 96 7.87 -17.15 -14.53
C ALA A 96 8.42 -16.10 -13.54
N GLY A 97 9.66 -16.28 -13.08
CA GLY A 97 10.37 -15.26 -12.30
C GLY A 97 10.42 -13.93 -13.05
N PHE A 98 10.89 -13.92 -14.30
CA PHE A 98 10.94 -12.71 -15.14
C PHE A 98 9.58 -12.02 -15.25
N ILE A 99 8.50 -12.75 -15.54
CA ILE A 99 7.15 -12.18 -15.64
C ILE A 99 6.70 -11.54 -14.32
N VAL A 100 7.02 -12.16 -13.17
CA VAL A 100 6.71 -11.57 -11.86
C VAL A 100 7.49 -10.27 -11.63
N ALA A 101 8.80 -10.26 -11.90
CA ALA A 101 9.60 -9.04 -11.79
C ALA A 101 9.12 -7.93 -12.74
N TRP A 102 8.75 -8.30 -13.97
CA TRP A 102 8.19 -7.38 -14.95
C TRP A 102 6.88 -6.75 -14.49
N ASN A 103 5.98 -7.56 -13.92
CA ASN A 103 4.72 -7.06 -13.36
C ASN A 103 4.96 -6.11 -12.17
N LEU A 104 5.92 -6.43 -11.28
CA LEU A 104 6.29 -5.53 -10.19
C LEU A 104 6.84 -4.20 -10.69
N TRP A 105 7.65 -4.24 -11.75
CA TRP A 105 8.20 -3.03 -12.35
C TRP A 105 7.10 -2.15 -12.95
N LEU A 106 6.18 -2.74 -13.73
CA LEU A 106 5.02 -2.04 -14.26
C LEU A 106 4.13 -1.47 -13.15
N LEU A 107 3.84 -2.25 -12.11
CA LEU A 107 3.09 -1.80 -10.93
C LEU A 107 3.75 -0.57 -10.30
N SER A 108 5.08 -0.58 -10.15
CA SER A 108 5.82 0.54 -9.57
C SER A 108 5.67 1.81 -10.40
N ILE A 109 5.74 1.71 -11.74
CA ILE A 109 5.50 2.84 -12.65
C ILE A 109 4.08 3.38 -12.48
N THR A 110 3.09 2.50 -12.45
CA THR A 110 1.68 2.89 -12.27
C THR A 110 1.46 3.58 -10.92
N VAL A 111 2.04 3.06 -9.84
CA VAL A 111 1.94 3.66 -8.50
C VAL A 111 2.56 5.05 -8.45
N ILE A 112 3.74 5.24 -9.05
CA ILE A 112 4.40 6.55 -9.11
C ILE A 112 3.56 7.54 -9.92
N ALA A 113 3.03 7.13 -11.08
CA ALA A 113 2.18 7.96 -11.91
C ALA A 113 0.88 8.38 -11.20
N LEU A 114 0.21 7.43 -10.53
CA LEU A 114 -0.96 7.70 -9.70
C LEU A 114 -0.62 8.63 -8.53
N GLY A 115 0.54 8.43 -7.90
CA GLY A 115 1.02 9.26 -6.80
C GLY A 115 1.10 10.74 -7.17
N GLY A 116 1.56 11.07 -8.38
CA GLY A 116 1.62 12.45 -8.88
C GLY A 116 0.25 13.12 -9.00
N MET A 117 -0.71 12.44 -9.63
CA MET A 117 -2.09 12.94 -9.76
C MET A 117 -2.78 13.06 -8.41
N PHE A 118 -2.63 12.04 -7.56
CA PHE A 118 -3.22 12.00 -6.23
C PHE A 118 -2.67 13.14 -5.37
N THR A 119 -1.35 13.34 -5.35
CA THR A 119 -0.71 14.43 -4.60
C THR A 119 -1.18 15.80 -5.08
N THR A 120 -1.23 16.02 -6.40
CA THR A 120 -1.72 17.28 -6.98
C THR A 120 -3.16 17.59 -6.55
N THR A 121 -4.01 16.57 -6.55
CA THR A 121 -5.42 16.68 -6.13
C THR A 121 -5.54 17.02 -4.66
N ASN A 122 -4.76 16.37 -3.79
CA ASN A 122 -4.80 16.65 -2.35
C ASN A 122 -4.23 18.03 -2.01
N ILE A 123 -3.18 18.49 -2.69
CA ILE A 123 -2.66 19.86 -2.53
C ILE A 123 -3.73 20.88 -2.93
N SER A 124 -4.42 20.65 -4.05
CA SER A 124 -5.54 21.49 -4.50
C SER A 124 -6.62 21.61 -3.43
N TYR A 125 -7.03 20.49 -2.83
CA TYR A 125 -8.01 20.49 -1.74
C TYR A 125 -7.50 21.17 -0.46
N ALA A 126 -6.22 21.03 -0.12
CA ALA A 126 -5.62 21.66 1.05
C ALA A 126 -5.54 23.20 0.94
N ILE A 127 -5.26 23.71 -0.27
CA ILE A 127 -5.21 25.16 -0.53
C ILE A 127 -6.61 25.76 -0.67
N GLY A 128 -7.56 25.01 -1.26
CA GLY A 128 -8.94 25.42 -1.44
C GLY A 128 -9.23 25.97 -2.84
N SER A 129 -10.28 26.78 -2.96
CA SER A 129 -10.86 27.19 -4.25
C SER A 129 -9.87 27.88 -5.20
N SER A 130 -8.87 28.60 -4.68
CA SER A 130 -7.82 29.25 -5.49
C SER A 130 -6.93 28.27 -6.27
N ALA A 131 -6.87 27.01 -5.84
CA ALA A 131 -6.04 25.96 -6.41
C ALA A 131 -6.84 24.88 -7.16
N ALA A 132 -8.15 25.06 -7.34
CA ALA A 132 -9.03 24.09 -8.00
C ALA A 132 -8.64 23.77 -9.47
N TRP A 133 -7.84 24.65 -10.08
CA TRP A 133 -7.31 24.46 -11.43
C TRP A 133 -6.16 23.44 -11.51
N MET A 134 -5.46 23.16 -10.40
CA MET A 134 -4.23 22.35 -10.40
C MET A 134 -4.43 20.95 -11.01
N PRO A 135 -5.47 20.17 -10.66
CA PRO A 135 -5.66 18.83 -11.23
C PRO A 135 -5.99 18.84 -12.72
N ASN A 136 -6.54 19.96 -13.23
CA ASN A 136 -6.90 20.11 -14.64
C ASN A 136 -5.72 20.59 -15.51
N SER A 137 -4.65 21.10 -14.91
CA SER A 137 -3.47 21.58 -15.61
C SER A 137 -2.45 20.47 -15.80
N LYS A 138 -2.31 19.97 -17.04
CA LYS A 138 -1.32 18.95 -17.40
C LYS A 138 0.10 19.34 -16.99
N TRP A 139 0.47 20.60 -17.16
CA TRP A 139 1.77 21.12 -16.76
C TRP A 139 2.00 21.07 -15.25
N CYS A 140 0.98 21.44 -14.46
CA CYS A 140 1.07 21.41 -13.01
C CYS A 140 1.24 19.98 -12.48
N VAL A 141 0.39 19.06 -12.96
CA VAL A 141 0.48 17.63 -12.60
C VAL A 141 1.84 17.04 -12.98
N SER A 142 2.34 17.34 -14.19
CA SER A 142 3.65 16.87 -14.64
C SER A 142 4.80 17.42 -13.79
N LEU A 143 4.77 18.69 -13.40
CA LEU A 143 5.80 19.30 -12.55
C LEU A 143 5.82 18.66 -11.16
N ILE A 144 4.65 18.47 -10.54
CA ILE A 144 4.52 17.80 -9.23
C ILE A 144 5.00 16.35 -9.32
N SER A 145 4.61 15.64 -10.38
CA SER A 145 5.04 14.26 -10.61
C SER A 145 6.57 14.18 -10.79
N ALA A 146 7.16 15.08 -11.56
CA ALA A 146 8.61 15.14 -11.74
C ALA A 146 9.33 15.44 -10.41
N ALA A 147 8.82 16.39 -9.62
CA ALA A 147 9.36 16.70 -8.30
C ALA A 147 9.30 15.48 -7.35
N LEU A 148 8.20 14.73 -7.37
CA LEU A 148 8.06 13.50 -6.59
C LEU A 148 9.04 12.41 -7.03
N VAL A 149 9.19 12.20 -8.34
CA VAL A 149 10.15 11.21 -8.87
C VAL A 149 11.59 11.58 -8.50
N ILE A 150 11.97 12.85 -8.65
CA ILE A 150 13.29 13.34 -8.25
C ILE A 150 13.49 13.18 -6.74
N GLY A 151 12.47 13.52 -5.94
CA GLY A 151 12.49 13.36 -4.49
C GLY A 151 12.65 11.91 -4.05
N LEU A 152 11.95 10.98 -4.71
CA LEU A 152 12.10 9.54 -4.50
C LEU A 152 13.50 9.07 -4.88
N GLY A 153 14.01 9.48 -6.04
CA GLY A 153 15.38 9.16 -6.47
C GLY A 153 16.43 9.64 -5.47
N TRP A 154 16.29 10.87 -4.98
CA TRP A 154 17.17 11.43 -3.95
C TRP A 154 17.07 10.69 -2.62
N ALA A 155 15.85 10.29 -2.22
CA ALA A 155 15.65 9.48 -1.03
C ALA A 155 16.30 8.10 -1.14
N CYS A 156 16.27 7.48 -2.31
CA CYS A 156 16.98 6.23 -2.59
C CYS A 156 18.49 6.38 -2.43
N VAL A 157 19.08 7.50 -2.89
CA VAL A 157 20.52 7.76 -2.77
C VAL A 157 20.94 7.98 -1.31
N ARG A 158 20.12 8.65 -0.49
CA ARG A 158 20.40 8.86 0.94
C ARG A 158 20.30 7.58 1.79
N GLY A 159 19.73 6.52 1.25
CA GLY A 159 19.65 5.19 1.86
C GLY A 159 18.42 4.96 2.74
N LEU A 160 18.25 3.68 3.12
CA LEU A 160 17.06 3.12 3.78
C LEU A 160 16.64 3.80 5.09
N SER A 161 17.56 4.50 5.77
CA SER A 161 17.25 5.19 7.03
C SER A 161 16.26 6.35 6.84
N LEU A 162 16.39 7.11 5.75
CA LEU A 162 15.47 8.19 5.41
C LEU A 162 14.10 7.62 5.02
N GLY A 163 14.08 6.58 4.18
CA GLY A 163 12.86 5.90 3.77
C GLY A 163 12.06 5.38 4.97
N LYS A 164 12.73 4.76 5.95
CA LYS A 164 12.11 4.31 7.21
C LYS A 164 11.45 5.46 7.97
N TRP A 165 12.15 6.59 8.11
CA TRP A 165 11.59 7.75 8.83
C TRP A 165 10.37 8.32 8.12
N VAL A 166 10.44 8.49 6.79
CA VAL A 166 9.32 8.98 5.97
C VAL A 166 8.10 8.07 6.09
N HIS A 167 8.29 6.74 6.00
CA HIS A 167 7.19 5.79 6.18
C HIS A 167 6.62 5.84 7.60
N ASN A 168 7.45 5.88 8.64
CA ASN A 168 6.94 5.90 10.02
C ASN A 168 6.13 7.17 10.32
N VAL A 169 6.61 8.34 9.88
CA VAL A 169 5.88 9.61 10.04
C VAL A 169 4.60 9.59 9.23
N GLY A 170 4.66 9.13 7.97
CA GLY A 170 3.49 8.99 7.12
C GLY A 170 2.43 8.06 7.72
N ALA A 171 2.86 6.90 8.24
CA ALA A 171 1.98 5.94 8.88
C ALA A 171 1.30 6.53 10.11
N PHE A 172 2.06 7.24 10.95
CA PHE A 172 1.51 7.92 12.11
C PHE A 172 0.49 8.99 11.72
N ALA A 173 0.82 9.86 10.76
CA ALA A 173 -0.10 10.89 10.27
C ALA A 173 -1.39 10.27 9.71
N MET A 174 -1.26 9.19 8.94
CA MET A 174 -2.39 8.45 8.40
C MET A 174 -3.26 7.87 9.52
N LEU A 175 -2.66 7.20 10.51
CA LEU A 175 -3.39 6.69 11.67
C LEU A 175 -4.16 7.80 12.38
N VAL A 176 -3.54 8.95 12.62
CA VAL A 176 -4.21 10.10 13.24
C VAL A 176 -5.43 10.55 12.43
N VAL A 177 -5.30 10.68 11.10
CA VAL A 177 -6.40 11.09 10.23
C VAL A 177 -7.53 10.07 10.26
N TYR A 178 -7.25 8.78 10.08
CA TYR A 178 -8.28 7.74 10.07
C TYR A 178 -8.92 7.53 11.45
N SER A 179 -8.13 7.58 12.54
CA SER A 179 -8.68 7.57 13.89
C SER A 179 -9.60 8.76 14.11
N SER A 180 -9.24 9.95 13.63
CA SER A 180 -10.12 11.13 13.71
C SER A 180 -11.43 10.91 12.95
N LEU A 181 -11.37 10.37 11.72
CA LEU A 181 -12.56 10.06 10.93
C LEU A 181 -13.51 9.04 11.60
N ILE A 182 -12.95 8.08 12.34
CA ILE A 182 -13.73 7.08 13.10
C ILE A 182 -14.30 7.69 14.39
N LEU A 183 -13.52 8.49 15.10
CA LEU A 183 -13.89 9.03 16.41
C LEU A 183 -14.87 10.20 16.33
N LEU A 184 -14.79 11.05 15.30
CA LEU A 184 -15.64 12.24 15.17
C LEU A 184 -17.16 11.90 15.18
N PRO A 185 -17.66 10.91 14.40
CA PRO A 185 -19.05 10.50 14.48
C PRO A 185 -19.45 9.94 15.86
N LEU A 186 -18.53 9.24 16.55
CA LEU A 186 -18.79 8.71 17.89
C LEU A 186 -18.91 9.85 18.92
N VAL A 187 -18.08 10.88 18.81
CA VAL A 187 -18.16 12.08 19.64
C VAL A 187 -19.46 12.86 19.33
N GLY A 188 -19.85 12.98 18.07
CA GLY A 188 -21.13 13.61 17.68
C GLY A 188 -22.35 12.85 18.22
N LEU A 189 -22.28 11.52 18.26
CA LEU A 189 -23.31 10.70 18.91
C LEU A 189 -23.36 10.94 20.43
N ALA A 190 -22.20 10.99 21.09
CA ALA A 190 -22.10 11.26 22.52
C ALA A 190 -22.57 12.68 22.92
N ARG A 191 -22.38 13.66 22.02
CA ARG A 191 -22.87 15.04 22.17
C ARG A 191 -24.35 15.20 21.82
N GLY A 192 -25.01 14.15 21.30
CA GLY A 192 -26.40 14.19 20.85
C GLY A 192 -26.63 14.94 19.53
N GLU A 193 -25.56 15.29 18.81
CA GLU A 193 -25.62 15.96 17.50
C GLU A 193 -26.04 14.99 16.38
N LEU A 194 -25.77 13.69 16.56
CA LEU A 194 -26.18 12.63 15.64
C LEU A 194 -27.30 11.79 16.26
N LYS A 195 -28.37 11.57 15.49
CA LYS A 195 -29.51 10.72 15.92
C LYS A 195 -29.20 9.22 15.83
N SER A 196 -28.38 8.80 14.87
CA SER A 196 -27.99 7.41 14.68
C SER A 196 -26.68 7.31 13.91
N TYR A 197 -25.77 6.45 14.36
CA TYR A 197 -24.54 6.10 13.65
C TYR A 197 -24.44 4.58 13.58
N GLN A 198 -24.55 4.02 12.37
CA GLN A 198 -24.56 2.57 12.15
C GLN A 198 -23.42 2.17 11.18
N PRO A 199 -22.16 2.21 11.63
CA PRO A 199 -20.99 2.05 10.77
C PRO A 199 -20.82 0.64 10.19
N LEU A 200 -21.40 -0.38 10.83
CA LEU A 200 -21.21 -1.79 10.48
C LEU A 200 -22.44 -2.46 9.87
N GLN A 201 -23.26 -1.70 9.14
CA GLN A 201 -24.43 -2.27 8.46
C GLN A 201 -24.02 -3.14 7.29
N LEU A 202 -24.17 -4.45 7.48
CA LEU A 202 -23.98 -5.42 6.41
C LEU A 202 -25.24 -5.47 5.55
N ALA A 203 -25.15 -4.90 4.34
CA ALA A 203 -26.14 -5.12 3.28
C ALA A 203 -25.59 -6.09 2.25
N LEU A 204 -26.41 -7.05 1.81
CA LEU A 204 -26.08 -7.87 0.65
C LEU A 204 -26.12 -6.98 -0.61
N PRO A 205 -25.19 -7.15 -1.56
CA PRO A 205 -25.22 -6.40 -2.79
C PRO A 205 -26.49 -6.74 -3.56
N THR A 206 -27.21 -5.71 -4.00
CA THR A 206 -28.28 -5.88 -4.99
C THR A 206 -27.63 -6.21 -6.32
N MET A 207 -27.47 -7.50 -6.61
CA MET A 207 -27.03 -7.97 -7.92
C MET A 207 -28.16 -7.69 -8.90
N SER A 208 -28.16 -6.51 -9.54
CA SER A 208 -29.00 -6.29 -10.72
C SER A 208 -28.45 -7.18 -11.82
N ILE A 209 -29.16 -8.26 -12.15
CA ILE A 209 -28.82 -9.15 -13.26
C ILE A 209 -29.34 -8.54 -14.59
N PHE A 210 -29.62 -7.23 -14.62
CA PHE A 210 -30.15 -6.47 -15.74
C PHE A 210 -29.56 -5.06 -15.75
#